data_AF-A0A2M7FM95-F1
#
_entry.id   AF-A0A2M7FM95-F1
#
_cell.length_a   1.000
_cell.length_b   1.000
_cell.length_c   1.000
_cell.angle_alpha   90.00
_cell.angle_beta   90.00
_cell.angle_gamma   90.00
#
_symmetry.space_group_name_H-M   'P 1'
#
loop_
_entity.id
_entity.type
_entity.pdbx_description
1 polymer ?
#
loop_
_entity_poly.entity_id
_entity_poly.type
_entity_poly.pdbx_seq_one_letter_code
_entity_poly.pdbx_strand_id
1 'polypeptide(L)'
;MANQATHKEITFHVGDTVAVHQSIQEGDKSRIQIFEGVVIAIHAKDDPTFVVRKIATGSIGVEKIFPLHAPVVVKVEVKKTSFTRRAKLYYLRDLIGKAATKIRGSKKSF
;
A
#
# COMPACT_ATOMS: atom_id res chain seq x y z
N MET A 1 -10.27 -5.66 -12.47
CA MET A 1 -9.23 -5.22 -11.50
C MET A 1 -9.87 -4.25 -10.55
N ALA A 2 -9.54 -4.30 -9.25
CA ALA A 2 -10.12 -3.41 -8.25
C ALA A 2 -9.23 -2.17 -8.03
N ASN A 3 -9.87 -1.04 -7.78
CA ASN A 3 -9.24 0.22 -7.41
C ASN A 3 -9.30 0.50 -5.91
N GLN A 4 -10.05 -0.32 -5.16
CA GLN A 4 -10.24 -0.21 -3.72
C GLN A 4 -10.20 -1.58 -3.06
N ALA A 5 -9.88 -1.61 -1.77
CA ALA A 5 -9.98 -2.77 -0.91
C ALA A 5 -10.42 -2.33 0.49
N THR A 6 -11.06 -3.24 1.22
CA THR A 6 -11.52 -2.99 2.59
C THR A 6 -10.91 -4.02 3.53
N HIS A 7 -10.27 -3.55 4.61
CA HIS A 7 -9.75 -4.39 5.68
C HIS A 7 -10.28 -3.89 7.03
N LYS A 8 -11.02 -4.74 7.75
CA LYS A 8 -11.60 -4.43 9.08
C LYS A 8 -12.20 -3.02 9.11
N GLU A 9 -13.14 -2.76 8.20
CA GLU A 9 -13.88 -1.49 8.05
C GLU A 9 -13.13 -0.32 7.40
N ILE A 10 -11.79 -0.39 7.27
CA ILE A 10 -11.02 0.65 6.58
C ILE A 10 -10.98 0.35 5.08
N THR A 11 -11.51 1.28 4.28
CA THR A 11 -11.42 1.23 2.81
C THR A 11 -10.29 2.13 2.31
N PHE A 12 -9.44 1.59 1.46
CA PHE A 12 -8.31 2.30 0.84
C PHE A 12 -8.23 2.00 -0.64
N HIS A 13 -7.63 2.92 -1.39
CA HIS A 13 -7.58 2.90 -2.84
C HIS A 13 -6.16 2.78 -3.37
N VAL A 14 -6.06 2.39 -4.64
CA VAL A 14 -4.80 2.51 -5.37
C VAL A 14 -4.39 3.98 -5.43
N GLY A 15 -3.20 4.25 -4.90
CA GLY A 15 -2.63 5.57 -4.74
C GLY A 15 -2.66 6.11 -3.33
N ASP A 16 -3.43 5.52 -2.42
CA ASP A 16 -3.41 5.95 -1.04
C ASP A 16 -2.06 5.59 -0.39
N THR A 17 -1.56 6.47 0.47
CA THR A 17 -0.48 6.13 1.39
C THR A 17 -1.09 5.48 2.61
N VAL A 18 -0.68 4.24 2.88
CA VAL A 18 -1.16 3.43 3.99
C VAL A 18 0.00 3.03 4.89
N ALA A 19 -0.29 2.91 6.18
CA ALA A 19 0.57 2.24 7.16
C ALA A 19 -0.02 0.86 7.48
N VAL A 20 0.69 -0.20 7.11
CA VAL A 20 0.29 -1.58 7.36
C VAL A 20 0.99 -2.08 8.62
N HIS A 21 0.21 -2.46 9.63
CA HIS A 21 0.70 -3.04 10.87
C HIS A 21 0.79 -4.56 10.71
N GLN A 22 2.01 -5.06 10.52
CA GLN A 22 2.30 -6.47 10.33
C GLN A 22 2.80 -7.09 11.63
N SER A 23 2.18 -8.17 12.08
CA SER A 23 2.71 -9.00 13.16
C SER A 23 3.86 -9.86 12.61
N ILE A 24 5.01 -9.81 13.27
CA ILE A 24 6.19 -10.60 12.94
C ILE A 24 6.57 -11.41 14.17
N GLN A 25 6.72 -12.72 13.97
CA GLN A 25 7.19 -13.65 15.00
C GLN A 25 8.69 -13.88 14.83
N GLU A 26 9.44 -13.69 15.90
CA GLU A 26 10.88 -13.90 15.99
C GLU A 26 11.13 -14.88 17.16
N GLY A 27 11.16 -16.18 16.84
CA GLY A 27 11.16 -17.25 17.84
C GLY A 27 9.87 -17.25 18.67
N ASP A 28 10.02 -17.08 19.98
CA ASP A 28 8.90 -17.07 20.94
C ASP A 28 8.29 -15.68 21.16
N LYS A 29 8.88 -14.63 20.58
CA LYS A 29 8.39 -13.25 20.74
C LYS A 29 7.70 -12.77 19.46
N SER A 30 6.67 -11.96 19.63
CA SER A 30 5.99 -11.27 18.53
C SER A 30 6.14 -9.76 18.66
N ARG A 31 6.26 -9.06 17.53
CA ARG A 31 6.29 -7.60 17.46
C ARG A 31 5.47 -7.10 16.28
N ILE A 32 4.92 -5.89 16.40
CA ILE A 32 4.24 -5.22 15.29
C ILE A 32 5.26 -4.36 14.55
N GLN A 33 5.50 -4.67 13.29
CA GLN A 33 6.26 -3.82 12.37
C GLN A 33 5.31 -3.02 11.49
N ILE A 34 5.55 -1.72 11.39
CA ILE A 34 4.77 -0.85 10.51
C ILE A 34 5.48 -0.71 9.17
N PHE A 35 4.77 -1.02 8.08
CA PHE A 35 5.21 -0.76 6.72
C PHE A 35 4.35 0.33 6.10
N GLU A 36 4.90 1.55 6.04
CA GLU A 36 4.25 2.70 5.43
C GLU A 36 4.70 2.89 3.98
N GLY A 37 3.73 3.05 3.07
CA GLY A 37 4.00 3.29 1.66
C GLY A 37 2.74 3.52 0.85
N VAL A 38 2.90 3.66 -0.47
CA VAL A 38 1.83 3.88 -1.44
C VAL A 38 1.26 2.55 -1.90
N VAL A 39 -0.06 2.41 -1.91
CA VAL A 39 -0.75 1.27 -2.54
C VAL A 39 -0.63 1.42 -4.06
N ILE A 40 0.12 0.54 -4.71
CA ILE A 40 0.37 0.63 -6.16
C ILE A 40 -0.49 -0.33 -6.99
N ALA A 41 -1.07 -1.35 -6.37
CA ALA A 41 -1.96 -2.29 -7.02
C ALA A 41 -2.85 -3.00 -5.99
N ILE A 42 -4.07 -3.34 -6.40
CA ILE A 42 -4.99 -4.18 -5.63
C ILE A 42 -5.43 -5.33 -6.54
N HIS A 43 -5.33 -6.55 -6.02
CA HIS A 43 -5.85 -7.76 -6.61
C HIS A 43 -7.05 -8.21 -5.77
N ALA A 44 -8.23 -8.30 -6.38
CA ALA A 44 -9.48 -8.59 -5.66
C ALA A 44 -10.11 -9.94 -6.04
N LYS A 45 -9.43 -10.72 -6.88
CA LYS A 45 -9.87 -12.08 -7.24
C LYS A 45 -9.05 -13.07 -6.41
N ASP A 46 -9.62 -14.26 -6.14
CA ASP A 46 -8.99 -15.47 -5.58
C ASP A 46 -7.73 -15.18 -4.73
N ASP A 47 -7.92 -15.10 -3.40
CA ASP A 47 -6.95 -14.59 -2.42
C ASP A 47 -6.60 -13.10 -2.62
N PRO A 48 -7.52 -12.18 -2.23
CA PRO A 48 -7.32 -10.75 -2.40
C PRO A 48 -6.02 -10.27 -1.75
N THR A 49 -5.24 -9.50 -2.50
CA THR A 49 -3.97 -8.93 -2.06
C THR A 49 -3.86 -7.46 -2.47
N PHE A 50 -3.00 -6.73 -1.78
CA PHE A 50 -2.63 -5.37 -2.16
C PHE A 50 -1.12 -5.18 -2.05
N VAL A 51 -0.58 -4.35 -2.93
CA VAL A 51 0.86 -4.12 -3.04
C VAL A 51 1.17 -2.72 -2.55
N VAL A 52 2.03 -2.62 -1.54
CA VAL A 52 2.49 -1.35 -0.97
C VAL A 52 3.94 -1.13 -1.33
N ARG A 53 4.26 0.05 -1.87
CA ARG A 53 5.61 0.46 -2.27
C ARG A 53 6.09 1.62 -1.42
N LYS A 54 7.34 1.55 -0.97
CA LYS A 54 8.04 2.69 -0.37
C LYS A 54 9.46 2.82 -0.92
N ILE A 55 10.01 4.02 -0.89
CA ILE A 55 11.44 4.22 -1.09
C ILE A 55 12.09 4.17 0.30
N ALA A 56 12.94 3.17 0.51
CA ALA A 56 13.68 2.98 1.74
C ALA A 56 15.03 3.74 1.70
N THR A 57 15.84 3.53 2.73
CA THR A 57 17.19 4.09 2.82
C THR A 57 18.02 3.74 1.58
N GLY A 58 18.86 4.68 1.13
CA GLY A 58 19.69 4.48 -0.06
C GLY A 58 18.93 4.57 -1.39
N SER A 59 17.72 5.14 -1.40
CA SER A 59 16.87 5.24 -2.61
C SER A 59 16.40 3.89 -3.18
N ILE A 60 16.42 2.84 -2.36
CA ILE A 60 16.02 1.49 -2.76
C ILE A 60 14.50 1.38 -2.69
N GLY A 61 13.86 1.02 -3.80
CA GLY A 61 12.43 0.74 -3.84
C GLY A 61 12.11 -0.60 -3.19
N VAL A 62 11.29 -0.60 -2.15
CA VAL A 62 10.83 -1.80 -1.45
C VAL A 62 9.33 -1.96 -1.69
N GLU A 63 8.93 -3.13 -2.14
CA GLU A 63 7.53 -3.50 -2.32
C GLU A 63 7.20 -4.68 -1.41
N LYS A 64 6.05 -4.60 -0.74
CA LYS A 64 5.47 -5.73 0.00
C LYS A 64 4.09 -6.02 -0.53
N ILE A 65 3.81 -7.31 -0.72
CA ILE A 65 2.49 -7.83 -1.07
C ILE A 65 1.85 -8.30 0.23
N PHE A 66 0.66 -7.80 0.52
CA PHE A 66 -0.10 -8.16 1.72
C PHE A 66 -1.39 -8.86 1.30
N PRO A 67 -1.67 -10.07 1.80
CA PRO A 67 -2.99 -10.67 1.68
C PRO A 67 -3.98 -9.87 2.54
N LEU A 68 -5.14 -9.56 1.97
CA LEU A 68 -6.14 -8.68 2.56
C LEU A 68 -6.74 -9.25 3.85
N HIS A 69 -6.86 -10.57 3.93
CA HIS A 69 -7.52 -11.28 5.03
C HIS A 69 -6.55 -12.06 5.94
N ALA A 70 -5.24 -11.96 5.73
CA ALA A 70 -4.29 -12.72 6.53
C ALA A 70 -4.19 -12.17 7.97
N PRO A 71 -4.10 -13.04 9.00
CA PRO A 71 -4.05 -12.61 10.40
C PRO A 71 -2.77 -11.85 10.75
N VAL A 72 -1.71 -12.02 9.95
CA VAL A 72 -0.47 -11.25 10.09
C VAL A 72 -0.67 -9.75 9.80
N VAL A 73 -1.72 -9.37 9.08
CA VAL A 73 -2.11 -7.96 8.90
C VAL A 73 -3.06 -7.58 10.03
N VAL A 74 -2.51 -6.92 11.05
CA VAL A 74 -3.25 -6.56 12.27
C VAL A 74 -4.18 -5.38 12.00
N LYS A 75 -3.66 -4.35 11.30
CA LYS A 75 -4.35 -3.09 11.03
C LYS A 75 -3.81 -2.45 9.76
N VAL A 76 -4.67 -1.74 9.04
CA VAL A 76 -4.28 -0.83 7.96
C VAL A 76 -4.79 0.57 8.31
N GLU A 77 -3.92 1.57 8.26
CA GLU A 77 -4.27 2.98 8.46
C GLU A 77 -4.05 3.76 7.16
N VAL A 78 -5.04 4.54 6.72
CA VAL A 78 -4.86 5.47 5.60
C VAL A 78 -4.23 6.76 6.13
N LYS A 79 -2.98 7.03 5.74
CA LYS A 79 -2.25 8.25 6.12
C LYS A 79 -2.53 9.41 5.18
N LYS A 80 -2.71 9.11 3.90
CA LYS A 80 -3.01 10.10 2.86
C LYS A 80 -3.82 9.49 1.75
N THR A 81 -4.96 10.08 1.44
CA THR A 81 -5.75 9.71 0.27
C THR A 81 -5.23 10.45 -0.96
N SER A 82 -5.14 9.76 -2.10
CA SER A 82 -4.81 10.41 -3.37
C SER A 82 -5.63 9.89 -4.52
N PHE A 83 -5.92 10.77 -5.48
CA PHE A 83 -6.68 10.39 -6.67
C PHE A 83 -5.73 9.85 -7.74
N THR A 84 -6.04 8.66 -8.26
CA THR A 84 -5.32 8.08 -9.40
C THR A 84 -6.30 7.72 -10.50
N ARG A 85 -5.86 7.91 -11.76
CA ARG A 85 -6.62 7.47 -12.94
C ARG A 85 -6.34 6.02 -13.31
N ARG A 86 -5.21 5.47 -12.84
CA ARG A 86 -4.75 4.11 -13.19
C ARG A 86 -5.00 3.17 -12.02
N ALA A 87 -5.56 2.00 -12.30
CA ALA A 87 -5.74 0.94 -11.30
C ALA A 87 -4.42 0.27 -10.86
N LYS A 88 -3.31 0.53 -11.57
CA LYS A 88 -1.96 0.03 -11.25
C LYS A 88 -0.94 1.14 -11.50
N LEU A 89 -0.08 1.40 -10.51
CA LEU A 89 0.91 2.46 -10.52
C LEU A 89 2.34 1.94 -10.72
N TYR A 90 2.51 0.87 -11.51
CA TYR A 90 3.84 0.28 -11.75
C TYR A 90 4.84 1.25 -12.38
N TYR A 91 4.37 2.30 -13.06
CA TYR A 91 5.22 3.38 -13.57
C TYR A 91 6.02 4.09 -12.45
N LEU A 92 5.62 4.00 -11.18
CA LEU A 92 6.39 4.54 -10.05
C LEU A 92 7.69 3.78 -9.80
N ARG A 93 7.89 2.60 -10.41
CA ARG A 93 9.14 1.83 -10.32
C ARG A 93 10.29 2.48 -11.07
N ASP A 94 9.96 3.14 -12.19
CA ASP A 94 10.95 3.74 -13.09
C ASP A 94 11.28 5.20 -12.72
N LEU A 95 10.59 5.76 -11.72
CA LEU A 95 10.79 7.12 -11.26
C LEU A 95 11.76 7.17 -10.08
N ILE A 96 12.50 8.28 -9.97
CA ILE A 96 13.53 8.50 -8.94
C ILE A 96 13.16 9.74 -8.10
N GLY A 97 13.66 9.78 -6.86
CA GLY A 97 13.52 10.91 -5.95
C GLY A 97 12.06 11.23 -5.64
N LYS A 98 11.71 12.52 -5.63
CA LYS A 98 10.34 12.98 -5.31
C LYS A 98 9.29 12.48 -6.30
N ALA A 99 9.67 12.14 -7.54
CA ALA A 99 8.73 11.64 -8.54
C ALA A 99 8.27 10.19 -8.24
N ALA A 100 9.13 9.40 -7.60
CA ALA A 100 8.85 7.99 -7.24
C ALA A 100 7.73 7.84 -6.19
N THR A 101 7.46 8.89 -5.42
CA THR A 101 6.48 8.88 -4.32
C THR A 101 5.31 9.83 -4.56
N LYS A 102 5.44 10.79 -5.49
CA LYS A 102 4.41 11.80 -5.73
C LYS A 102 3.36 11.31 -6.70
N ILE A 103 2.17 11.04 -6.17
CA ILE A 103 0.98 10.82 -6.98
C ILE A 103 0.36 12.17 -7.33
N ARG A 104 0.36 12.51 -8.63
CA ARG A 104 -0.30 13.70 -9.17
C ARG A 104 -1.75 13.36 -9.50
N GLY A 105 -2.60 13.34 -8.49
CA GLY A 105 -4.05 13.33 -8.68
C GLY A 105 -4.58 14.75 -8.83
N SER A 106 -5.32 15.03 -9.90
CA SER A 106 -6.20 16.21 -9.91
C SER A 106 -7.25 16.04 -8.82
N LYS A 107 -7.60 17.13 -8.10
CA LYS A 107 -8.79 17.12 -7.23
C LYS A 107 -9.96 16.58 -8.06
N LYS A 108 -10.79 15.73 -7.46
CA LYS A 108 -12.08 15.35 -8.03
C LYS A 108 -12.87 16.66 -8.11
N SER A 109 -12.84 17.33 -9.25
CA SER A 109 -13.73 18.46 -9.52
C SER A 109 -15.13 17.88 -9.51
N PHE A 110 -15.92 18.27 -8.52
CA PHE A 110 -17.37 18.10 -8.54
C PHE A 110 -17.96 19.12 -9.52
#